data_AF-A0A523GXD9-F1
#
_entry.id   AF-A0A523GXD9-F1
#
_cell.length_a   1.000
_cell.length_b   1.000
_cell.length_c   1.000
_cell.angle_alpha   90.00
_cell.angle_beta   90.00
_cell.angle_gamma   90.00
#
_symmetry.space_group_name_H-M   'P 1'
#
loop_
_entity.id
_entity.type
_entity.pdbx_description
1 polymer ?
#
loop_
_entity_poly.entity_id
_entity_poly.type
_entity_poly.pdbx_seq_one_letter_code
_entity_poly.pdbx_strand_id
1 'polypeptide(L)'
;LEGEDLENFVSMREDYEENFRKIIKQGIKASEIQPRHPEVILFSILSTLRTLYLWYQKRGKLDVNVLKRDMLAVLLNGIVR
;
A
#
# COMPACT_ATOMS: atom_id res chain seq x y z
N LEU A 1 -11.54 -6.17 -20.46
CA LEU A 1 -12.62 -6.77 -19.66
C LEU A 1 -13.89 -6.08 -20.10
N GLU A 2 -14.91 -6.85 -20.48
CA GLU A 2 -16.21 -6.33 -20.90
C GLU A 2 -17.29 -7.02 -20.05
N GLY A 3 -18.38 -6.30 -19.75
CA GLY A 3 -19.51 -6.85 -18.99
C GLY A 3 -19.15 -7.30 -17.57
N GLU A 4 -19.62 -8.49 -17.19
CA GLU A 4 -19.53 -9.08 -15.84
C GLU A 4 -18.08 -9.18 -15.31
N ASP A 5 -17.11 -9.47 -16.18
CA ASP A 5 -15.70 -9.55 -15.79
C ASP A 5 -15.13 -8.21 -15.32
N LEU A 6 -15.62 -7.10 -15.90
CA LEU A 6 -15.21 -5.76 -15.48
C LEU A 6 -15.80 -5.42 -14.12
N GLU A 7 -17.09 -5.72 -13.91
CA GLU A 7 -17.77 -5.49 -12.64
C GLU A 7 -17.13 -6.30 -11.50
N ASN A 8 -16.84 -7.58 -11.76
CA ASN A 8 -16.13 -8.44 -10.82
C ASN A 8 -14.74 -7.89 -10.48
N PHE A 9 -13.98 -7.44 -11.49
CA PHE A 9 -12.67 -6.83 -11.26
C PHE A 9 -12.74 -5.55 -10.41
N VAL A 10 -13.72 -4.70 -10.66
CA VAL A 10 -13.94 -3.47 -9.87
C VAL A 10 -14.29 -3.81 -8.43
N SER A 11 -15.22 -4.75 -8.22
CA SER A 11 -15.62 -5.21 -6.88
C SER A 11 -14.43 -5.76 -6.08
N MET A 12 -13.63 -6.64 -6.69
CA MET A 12 -12.42 -7.18 -6.05
C MET A 12 -11.42 -6.08 -5.64
N ARG A 13 -11.29 -5.04 -6.46
CA ARG A 13 -10.43 -3.89 -6.14
C ARG A 13 -10.99 -3.09 -4.96
N GLU A 14 -12.28 -2.80 -4.95
CA GLU A 14 -12.92 -2.04 -3.88
C GLU A 14 -12.82 -2.78 -2.54
N ASP A 15 -13.06 -4.09 -2.54
CA ASP A 15 -12.91 -4.96 -1.37
C ASP A 15 -11.47 -4.97 -0.84
N TYR A 16 -10.49 -5.03 -1.74
CA TYR A 16 -9.08 -4.95 -1.37
C TYR A 16 -8.74 -3.61 -0.69
N GLU A 17 -9.17 -2.48 -1.28
CA GLU A 17 -8.97 -1.16 -0.70
C GLU A 17 -9.70 -1.01 0.66
N GLU A 18 -10.90 -1.56 0.80
CA GLU A 18 -11.68 -1.51 2.03
C GLU A 18 -11.02 -2.31 3.17
N ASN A 19 -10.43 -3.46 2.86
CA ASN A 19 -9.66 -4.22 3.83
C ASN A 19 -8.48 -3.40 4.39
N PHE A 20 -7.77 -2.67 3.54
CA PHE A 20 -6.71 -1.76 4.00
C PHE A 20 -7.27 -0.61 4.86
N ARG A 21 -8.39 0.02 4.46
CA ARG A 21 -9.02 1.08 5.29
C ARG A 21 -9.35 0.56 6.69
N LYS A 22 -9.89 -0.65 6.80
CA LYS A 22 -10.20 -1.28 8.09
C LYS A 22 -8.94 -1.45 8.93
N ILE A 23 -7.87 -2.00 8.37
CA ILE A 23 -6.58 -2.18 9.07
C ILE A 23 -6.03 -0.83 9.55
N ILE A 24 -6.01 0.19 8.69
CA ILE A 24 -5.49 1.52 9.03
C ILE A 24 -6.30 2.15 10.17
N LYS A 25 -7.64 2.13 10.07
CA LYS A 25 -8.54 2.67 11.12
C LYS A 25 -8.37 1.93 12.45
N GLN A 26 -8.21 0.61 12.41
CA GLN A 26 -7.96 -0.21 13.60
C GLN A 26 -6.60 0.11 14.23
N GLY A 27 -5.53 0.21 13.43
CA GLY A 27 -4.20 0.59 13.91
C GLY A 27 -4.15 2.00 14.50
N ILE A 28 -4.90 2.96 13.93
CA ILE A 28 -5.05 4.30 14.52
C ILE A 28 -5.75 4.22 15.88
N LYS A 29 -6.84 3.45 15.98
CA LYS A 29 -7.57 3.25 17.25
C LYS A 29 -6.70 2.56 18.31
N ALA A 30 -5.84 1.63 17.89
CA ALA A 30 -4.88 0.93 18.75
C ALA A 30 -3.63 1.76 19.07
N SER A 31 -3.48 2.97 18.51
CA SER A 31 -2.29 3.82 18.61
C SER A 31 -0.99 3.20 18.04
N GLU A 32 -1.12 2.17 17.18
CA GLU A 32 -0.02 1.53 16.44
C GLU A 32 0.34 2.34 15.19
N ILE A 33 -0.65 2.99 14.58
CA ILE A 33 -0.51 3.87 13.43
C ILE A 33 -0.77 5.31 13.87
N GLN A 34 0.04 6.25 13.40
CA GLN A 34 -0.14 7.67 13.64
C GLN A 34 -1.53 8.13 13.16
N PRO A 35 -2.22 9.03 13.88
CA PRO A 35 -3.58 9.47 13.55
C PRO A 35 -3.59 10.46 12.36
N ARG A 36 -3.16 9.99 11.19
CA ARG A 36 -3.24 10.70 9.91
C ARG A 36 -4.50 10.25 9.16
N HIS A 37 -4.84 10.98 8.10
CA HIS A 37 -6.04 10.68 7.31
C HIS A 37 -5.93 9.29 6.64
N PRO A 38 -6.87 8.35 6.88
CA PRO A 38 -6.76 6.97 6.37
C PRO A 38 -6.59 6.87 4.86
N GLU A 39 -7.31 7.68 4.08
CA GLU A 39 -7.18 7.68 2.61
C GLU A 39 -5.80 8.13 2.13
N VAL A 40 -5.13 9.03 2.88
CA VAL A 40 -3.78 9.48 2.51
C VAL A 40 -2.75 8.38 2.78
N ILE A 41 -2.91 7.64 3.88
CA ILE A 41 -2.10 6.46 4.21
C ILE A 41 -2.32 5.38 3.13
N LEU A 42 -3.58 5.05 2.81
CA LEU A 42 -3.94 4.07 1.79
C LEU A 42 -3.33 4.44 0.43
N PHE A 43 -3.57 5.67 -0.03
CA PHE A 43 -3.05 6.18 -1.30
C PHE A 43 -1.53 6.07 -1.38
N SER A 44 -0.83 6.43 -0.30
CA SER A 44 0.64 6.38 -0.25
C SER A 44 1.15 4.95 -0.41
N ILE A 45 0.59 3.99 0.34
CA ILE A 45 0.98 2.57 0.28
C ILE A 45 0.73 2.01 -1.13
N LEU A 46 -0.48 2.19 -1.67
CA LEU A 46 -0.85 1.62 -2.97
C LEU A 46 -0.08 2.25 -4.13
N SER A 47 0.13 3.56 -4.10
CA SER A 47 0.88 4.27 -5.14
C SER A 47 2.34 3.81 -5.19
N THR A 48 2.95 3.61 -4.02
CA THR A 48 4.30 3.08 -3.90
C THR A 48 4.37 1.65 -4.44
N LEU A 49 3.51 0.74 -3.97
CA LEU A 49 3.51 -0.66 -4.42
C LEU A 49 3.26 -0.80 -5.93
N ARG A 50 2.32 -0.02 -6.48
CA ARG A 50 1.99 -0.05 -7.92
C ARG A 50 3.18 0.22 -8.82
N THR A 51 4.05 1.15 -8.42
CA THR A 51 5.16 1.61 -9.27
C THR A 51 6.49 0.93 -8.93
N LEU A 52 6.58 0.28 -7.77
CA LEU A 52 7.81 -0.32 -7.26
C LEU A 52 8.43 -1.33 -8.23
N TYR A 53 7.64 -2.23 -8.82
CA TYR A 53 8.18 -3.26 -9.71
C TYR A 53 8.80 -2.64 -10.98
N LEU A 54 8.16 -1.62 -11.57
CA LEU A 54 8.68 -0.91 -12.74
C LEU A 54 9.95 -0.13 -12.39
N TRP A 55 9.94 0.54 -11.24
CA TRP A 55 11.10 1.28 -10.76
C TRP A 55 12.30 0.35 -10.50
N TYR A 56 12.05 -0.81 -9.88
CA TYR A 56 13.07 -1.81 -9.57
C TYR A 56 13.72 -2.36 -10.85
N GLN A 57 12.89 -2.74 -11.83
CA GLN A 57 13.34 -3.22 -13.14
C GLN A 57 14.21 -2.18 -13.88
N LYS A 58 13.82 -0.89 -13.83
CA LYS A 58 14.54 0.19 -14.52
C LYS A 58 15.84 0.61 -13.84
N ARG A 59 15.93 0.56 -12.51
CA ARG A 59 17.11 1.05 -11.78
C ARG A 59 18.31 0.12 -11.97
N GLY A 60 18.09 -1.20 -11.95
CA GLY A 60 19.15 -2.21 -12.04
C GLY A 60 20.16 -2.14 -10.88
N LYS A 61 20.59 -3.29 -10.35
CA LYS A 61 21.66 -3.43 -9.33
C LYS A 61 21.31 -3.08 -7.87
N LEU A 62 20.05 -2.81 -7.52
CA LEU A 62 19.69 -2.73 -6.11
C LEU A 62 19.47 -4.14 -5.56
N ASP A 63 20.19 -4.49 -4.49
CA ASP A 63 19.98 -5.76 -3.80
C ASP A 63 18.55 -5.84 -3.24
N VAL A 64 17.89 -6.98 -3.45
CA VAL A 64 16.49 -7.19 -3.06
C VAL A 64 16.29 -7.07 -1.55
N ASN A 65 17.26 -7.51 -0.75
CA ASN A 65 17.18 -7.44 0.71
C ASN A 65 17.33 -6.00 1.20
N VAL A 66 18.24 -5.24 0.58
CA VAL A 66 18.37 -3.79 0.82
C VAL A 66 17.06 -3.08 0.49
N LEU A 67 16.49 -3.35 -0.69
CA LEU A 67 15.22 -2.76 -1.09
C LEU A 67 14.10 -3.08 -0.09
N LYS A 68 13.94 -4.36 0.28
CA LYS A 68 12.88 -4.79 1.20
C LYS A 68 13.00 -4.09 2.55
N ARG A 69 14.21 -4.08 3.13
CA ARG A 69 14.47 -3.44 4.43
C ARG A 69 14.17 -1.94 4.38
N ASP A 70 14.71 -1.24 3.39
CA ASP A 70 14.60 0.21 3.32
C ASP A 70 13.19 0.65 2.92
N MET A 71 12.48 -0.11 2.09
CA MET A 71 11.08 0.16 1.77
C MET A 71 10.17 -0.02 2.97
N LEU A 72 10.38 -1.06 3.80
CA LEU A 72 9.64 -1.22 5.05
C LEU A 72 9.89 -0.03 5.97
N ALA A 73 11.15 0.39 6.11
CA ALA A 73 11.49 1.57 6.90
C ALA A 73 10.83 2.85 6.34
N VAL A 74 10.88 3.10 5.03
CA VAL A 74 10.31 4.33 4.44
C VAL A 74 8.79 4.33 4.47
N LEU A 75 8.14 3.20 4.16
CA LEU A 75 6.68 3.09 4.19
C LEU A 75 6.15 3.13 5.61
N LEU A 76 6.83 2.50 6.57
CA LEU A 76 6.31 2.36 7.93
C LEU A 76 6.81 3.46 8.87
N ASN A 77 8.04 3.98 8.77
CA ASN A 77 8.51 5.00 9.73
C ASN A 77 7.74 6.34 9.62
N GLY A 78 7.06 6.61 8.50
CA GLY A 78 6.18 7.78 8.35
C GLY A 78 4.74 7.55 8.84
N ILE A 79 4.38 6.31 9.16
CA ILE A 79 2.99 5.87 9.39
C ILE A 79 2.82 5.21 10.76
N VAL A 80 3.79 4.39 11.16
CA VAL A 80 3.87 3.67 12.44
C VAL A 80 4.51 4.57 13.49
N ARG A 81 4.13 4.36 14.75
CA ARG A 81 4.60 5.14 15.90
C ARG A 81 5.92 4.63 16.47
#